data_AF-A0A1R1XY07-F1
#
_entry.id   AF-A0A1R1XY07-F1
#
_cell.length_a   1.000
_cell.length_b   1.000
_cell.length_c   1.000
_cell.angle_alpha   90.00
_cell.angle_beta   90.00
_cell.angle_gamma   90.00
#
_symmetry.space_group_name_H-M   'P 1'
#
loop_
_entity.id
_entity.type
_entity.pdbx_description
1 polymer ?
#
loop_
_entity_poly.entity_id
_entity_poly.type
_entity_poly.pdbx_seq_one_letter_code
_entity_poly.pdbx_strand_id
1 'polypeptide(L)'
;MDAKNKHLYSEPSIYLEFKRRIFWSYYIIECIVYVFNSGVHTMLDRDIVVDLPKNDFKYKYCGNFYQCDHELVGLYYIANFKTNSNLPNDNFSFIIKMYLLTVKITQFLNKRGLNKFQDQITINQKFLNLVSHLNDFKLKIAKKYNSSALYKSIPHYRTANGFELVNKVELSIFTYFVLQLLNTMCIILYQSELVRHRSFIISPERIKSAKNKCLEAALKFDYYFTWKYEQISKKRQTFICAPWKFFCNIIFINLHFTEKDPLVLKETSRYNKLCEYMLSVSEKNQSMKYVYFIIQKLYNIKKIAYLDNLSKKNYLSQMNAYSISKYDLDPWLVPRCSSFLKFRCCFDVNLSTLDVQEYINIKSFKSDTSNHLARYQPRNYKDIIPLN
;
A
#
# COMPACT_ATOMS: atom_id res chain seq x y z
N MET A 1 -38.66 -19.79 42.45
CA MET A 1 -38.98 -19.14 41.18
C MET A 1 -38.47 -17.71 41.27
N ASP A 2 -37.24 -17.45 40.82
CA ASP A 2 -36.70 -16.08 40.77
C ASP A 2 -36.33 -15.76 39.32
N ALA A 3 -37.27 -15.10 38.65
CA ALA A 3 -37.06 -14.50 37.35
C ALA A 3 -36.20 -13.24 37.52
N LYS A 4 -34.88 -13.40 37.44
CA LYS A 4 -33.98 -12.27 37.13
C LYS A 4 -34.24 -11.84 35.68
N ASN A 5 -35.23 -10.99 35.49
CA ASN A 5 -35.37 -10.16 34.30
C ASN A 5 -34.13 -9.27 34.19
N LYS A 6 -33.11 -9.73 33.46
CA LYS A 6 -32.09 -8.84 32.90
C LYS A 6 -32.80 -7.96 31.89
N HIS A 7 -33.19 -6.75 32.31
CA HIS A 7 -33.43 -5.65 31.40
C HIS A 7 -32.13 -5.36 30.64
N LEU A 8 -31.94 -6.03 29.50
CA LEU A 8 -31.03 -5.59 28.45
C LEU A 8 -31.60 -4.28 27.90
N TYR A 9 -31.16 -3.15 28.46
CA TYR A 9 -31.32 -1.87 27.80
C TYR A 9 -30.63 -1.97 26.44
N SER A 10 -31.41 -2.03 25.36
CA SER A 10 -30.88 -1.99 24.01
C SER A 10 -30.21 -0.63 23.81
N GLU A 11 -28.89 -0.62 23.60
CA GLU A 11 -28.17 0.62 23.26
C GLU A 11 -28.83 1.29 22.04
N PRO A 12 -28.99 2.63 22.05
CA PRO A 12 -29.53 3.34 20.89
C PRO A 12 -28.75 2.98 19.62
N SER A 13 -29.45 2.75 18.51
CA SER A 13 -28.85 2.30 17.24
C SER A 13 -27.69 3.18 16.76
N ILE A 14 -27.76 4.49 17.01
CA ILE A 14 -26.70 5.46 16.70
C ILE A 14 -25.41 5.21 17.50
N TYR A 15 -25.54 4.78 18.75
CA TYR A 15 -24.39 4.50 19.62
C TYR A 15 -23.68 3.20 19.21
N LEU A 16 -24.45 2.19 18.79
CA LEU A 16 -23.89 0.99 18.17
C LEU A 16 -23.14 1.31 16.87
N GLU A 17 -23.69 2.18 16.01
CA GLU A 17 -23.03 2.61 14.77
C GLU A 17 -21.75 3.44 15.06
N PHE A 18 -21.77 4.28 16.10
CA PHE A 18 -20.59 4.99 16.58
C PHE A 18 -19.47 4.03 17.00
N LYS A 19 -19.77 3.05 17.86
CA LYS A 19 -18.82 2.00 18.27
C LYS A 19 -18.28 1.21 17.08
N ARG A 20 -19.16 0.83 16.14
CA ARG A 20 -18.77 0.15 14.89
C ARG A 20 -17.77 0.98 14.09
N ARG A 21 -18.00 2.29 13.95
CA ARG A 21 -17.10 3.18 13.21
C ARG A 21 -15.77 3.43 13.92
N ILE A 22 -15.76 3.47 15.25
CA ILE A 22 -14.53 3.49 16.05
C ILE A 22 -13.71 2.23 15.80
N PHE A 23 -14.34 1.05 15.92
CA PHE A 23 -13.68 -0.23 15.69
C PHE A 23 -12.99 -0.25 14.32
N TRP A 24 -13.71 0.12 13.26
CA TRP A 24 -13.15 0.13 11.91
C TRP A 24 -12.10 1.21 11.68
N SER A 25 -12.20 2.35 12.35
CA SER A 25 -11.15 3.39 12.30
C SER A 25 -9.86 2.90 12.96
N TYR A 26 -9.97 2.23 14.11
CA TYR A 26 -8.84 1.61 14.78
C TYR A 26 -8.24 0.48 13.92
N TYR A 27 -9.08 -0.38 13.34
CA TYR A 27 -8.64 -1.41 12.39
C TYR A 27 -7.84 -0.83 11.23
N ILE A 28 -8.27 0.29 10.64
CA ILE A 28 -7.53 0.97 9.56
C ILE A 28 -6.14 1.43 10.03
N ILE A 29 -6.03 2.00 11.23
CA ILE A 29 -4.73 2.43 11.79
C ILE A 29 -3.82 1.21 11.99
N GLU A 30 -4.32 0.13 12.57
CA GLU A 30 -3.59 -1.13 12.74
C GLU A 30 -3.14 -1.71 11.39
N CYS A 31 -3.98 -1.63 10.36
CA CYS A 31 -3.61 -2.03 8.99
C CYS A 31 -2.41 -1.23 8.47
N ILE A 32 -2.44 0.09 8.63
CA ILE A 32 -1.35 0.98 8.20
C ILE A 32 -0.06 0.59 8.92
N VAL A 33 -0.11 0.41 10.25
CA VAL A 33 1.07 0.00 11.03
C VAL A 33 1.59 -1.36 10.59
N TYR A 34 0.70 -2.33 10.34
CA TYR A 34 1.05 -3.68 9.94
C TYR A 34 1.77 -3.76 8.57
N VAL A 35 1.42 -2.87 7.64
CA VAL A 35 2.13 -2.73 6.35
C VAL A 35 3.62 -2.41 6.57
N PHE A 36 3.93 -1.53 7.54
CA PHE A 36 5.28 -1.05 7.78
C PHE A 36 6.06 -1.85 8.83
N ASN A 37 5.42 -2.45 9.83
CA ASN A 37 6.10 -3.00 11.01
C ASN A 37 5.99 -4.52 11.14
N SER A 38 7.01 -5.18 11.66
CA SER A 38 7.01 -6.59 12.03
C SER A 38 6.26 -6.77 13.34
N GLY A 39 4.98 -7.12 13.23
CA GLY A 39 4.17 -7.59 14.34
C GLY A 39 3.25 -8.69 13.83
N VAL A 40 2.66 -9.44 14.75
CA VAL A 40 1.48 -10.25 14.43
C VAL A 40 0.36 -9.26 14.13
N HIS A 41 -0.37 -9.47 13.02
CA HIS A 41 -1.60 -8.71 12.82
C HIS A 41 -2.55 -9.09 13.95
N THR A 42 -2.82 -8.15 14.84
CA THR A 42 -3.50 -8.34 16.11
C THR A 42 -4.95 -8.80 15.95
N MET A 43 -5.56 -8.50 14.80
CA MET A 43 -6.94 -8.88 14.46
C MET A 43 -6.97 -9.75 13.21
N LEU A 44 -7.27 -11.04 13.31
CA LEU A 44 -7.44 -11.86 12.11
C LEU A 44 -8.84 -11.61 11.54
N ASP A 45 -8.97 -11.58 10.20
CA ASP A 45 -10.26 -11.38 9.53
C ASP A 45 -11.37 -12.33 10.04
N ARG A 46 -11.00 -13.56 10.44
CA ARG A 46 -11.92 -14.56 10.99
C ARG A 46 -12.47 -14.23 12.37
N ASP A 47 -11.79 -13.35 13.11
CA ASP A 47 -12.15 -12.94 14.46
C ASP A 47 -12.99 -11.64 14.43
N ILE A 48 -13.20 -11.04 13.25
CA ILE A 48 -14.01 -9.84 13.08
C ILE A 48 -15.48 -10.23 12.97
N VAL A 49 -16.23 -10.00 14.06
CA VAL A 49 -17.70 -10.18 14.14
C VAL A 49 -18.48 -8.88 13.98
N VAL A 50 -17.79 -7.80 13.60
CA VAL A 50 -18.37 -6.46 13.47
C VAL A 50 -18.76 -6.21 12.02
N ASP A 51 -20.04 -5.90 11.78
CA ASP A 51 -20.53 -5.52 10.46
C ASP A 51 -19.84 -4.27 9.91
N LEU A 52 -19.83 -4.13 8.58
CA LEU A 52 -19.39 -2.88 7.95
C LEU A 52 -20.36 -1.74 8.28
N PRO A 53 -19.84 -0.51 8.48
CA PRO A 53 -20.67 0.67 8.73
C PRO A 53 -21.53 0.99 7.51
N LYS A 54 -22.68 1.61 7.74
CA LYS A 54 -23.65 1.95 6.70
C LYS A 54 -24.24 3.34 6.93
N ASN A 55 -24.85 3.90 5.89
CA ASN A 55 -25.56 5.18 5.92
C ASN A 55 -24.68 6.35 6.41
N ASP A 56 -23.51 6.55 5.80
CA ASP A 56 -22.53 7.59 6.15
C ASP A 56 -23.16 8.97 6.24
N PHE A 57 -24.07 9.30 5.30
CA PHE A 57 -24.76 10.59 5.30
C PHE A 57 -25.66 10.76 6.52
N LYS A 58 -26.50 9.75 6.82
CA LYS A 58 -27.37 9.81 8.00
C LYS A 58 -26.55 9.86 9.27
N TYR A 59 -25.55 9.00 9.41
CA TYR A 59 -24.70 9.00 10.59
C TYR A 59 -24.08 10.37 10.90
N LYS A 60 -23.66 11.13 9.86
CA LYS A 60 -23.07 12.47 10.03
C LYS A 60 -24.09 13.55 10.40
N TYR A 61 -25.30 13.49 9.84
CA TYR A 61 -26.23 14.62 9.84
C TYR A 61 -27.58 14.33 10.52
N CYS A 62 -27.85 13.08 10.95
CA CYS A 62 -29.02 12.75 11.77
C CYS A 62 -28.76 13.12 13.25
N GLY A 63 -29.82 13.38 14.01
CA GLY A 63 -29.70 13.70 15.44
C GLY A 63 -30.82 14.62 15.95
N ASN A 64 -30.56 15.30 17.07
CA ASN A 64 -31.49 16.28 17.63
C ASN A 64 -31.28 17.68 17.03
N PHE A 65 -32.36 18.26 16.53
CA PHE A 65 -32.39 19.57 15.86
C PHE A 65 -31.96 20.74 16.76
N TYR A 66 -32.23 20.65 18.06
CA TYR A 66 -32.11 21.77 19.02
C TYR A 66 -30.68 22.31 19.23
N GLN A 67 -29.64 21.63 18.73
CA GLN A 67 -28.24 22.03 18.83
C GLN A 67 -27.52 22.06 17.47
N CYS A 68 -28.28 22.07 16.37
CA CYS A 68 -27.72 22.02 15.03
C CYS A 68 -27.21 23.41 14.60
N ASP A 69 -25.95 23.50 14.19
CA ASP A 69 -25.41 24.70 13.53
C ASP A 69 -26.28 25.08 12.32
N HIS A 70 -26.47 26.39 12.13
CA HIS A 70 -27.31 26.91 11.04
C HIS A 70 -26.86 26.43 9.65
N GLU A 71 -25.55 26.25 9.44
CA GLU A 71 -24.98 25.73 8.19
C GLU A 71 -25.37 24.27 7.90
N LEU A 72 -25.79 23.51 8.92
CA LEU A 72 -26.13 22.09 8.83
C LEU A 72 -27.63 21.81 8.70
N VAL A 73 -28.50 22.80 8.94
CA VAL A 73 -29.96 22.63 9.00
C VAL A 73 -30.52 21.96 7.73
N GLY A 74 -30.03 22.34 6.55
CA GLY A 74 -30.47 21.73 5.30
C GLY A 74 -30.08 20.25 5.17
N LEU A 75 -28.86 19.90 5.58
CA LEU A 75 -28.36 18.52 5.54
C LEU A 75 -29.05 17.65 6.59
N TYR A 76 -29.32 18.22 7.76
CA TYR A 76 -30.15 17.62 8.80
C TYR A 76 -31.53 17.24 8.27
N TYR A 77 -32.22 18.19 7.61
CA TYR A 77 -33.55 17.95 7.07
C TYR A 77 -33.54 16.80 6.05
N ILE A 78 -32.54 16.79 5.17
CA ILE A 78 -32.33 15.71 4.21
C ILE A 78 -32.10 14.37 4.92
N ALA A 79 -31.27 14.34 5.96
CA ALA A 79 -30.90 13.10 6.66
C ALA A 79 -32.07 12.45 7.40
N ASN A 80 -32.96 13.26 8.00
CA ASN A 80 -34.07 12.77 8.82
C ASN A 80 -35.37 12.55 8.04
N PHE A 81 -35.65 13.35 7.02
CA PHE A 81 -36.97 13.37 6.38
C PHE A 81 -37.01 12.86 4.93
N LYS A 82 -35.88 12.74 4.22
CA LYS A 82 -35.87 12.14 2.87
C LYS A 82 -35.74 10.61 2.90
N THR A 83 -36.32 9.97 1.88
CA THR A 83 -36.21 8.52 1.64
C THR A 83 -34.76 8.11 1.32
N ASN A 84 -34.38 6.90 1.76
CA ASN A 84 -33.00 6.41 1.66
C ASN A 84 -32.46 6.32 0.21
N SER A 85 -33.34 6.21 -0.80
CA SER A 85 -32.96 6.04 -2.20
C SER A 85 -32.24 7.25 -2.81
N ASN A 86 -32.34 8.42 -2.18
CA ASN A 86 -31.80 9.68 -2.69
C ASN A 86 -30.57 10.18 -1.91
N LEU A 87 -30.00 9.36 -1.02
CA LEU A 87 -28.84 9.73 -0.21
C LEU A 87 -27.51 9.39 -0.89
N PRO A 88 -26.42 10.14 -0.59
CA PRO A 88 -25.09 9.81 -1.06
C PRO A 88 -24.65 8.40 -0.66
N ASN A 89 -23.94 7.72 -1.56
CA ASN A 89 -23.40 6.39 -1.33
C ASN A 89 -22.36 6.36 -0.21
N ASP A 90 -22.36 5.28 0.58
CA ASP A 90 -21.38 5.06 1.67
C ASP A 90 -19.95 4.96 1.14
N ASN A 91 -19.05 5.79 1.66
CA ASN A 91 -17.63 5.80 1.34
C ASN A 91 -16.80 5.02 2.37
N PHE A 92 -17.20 5.01 3.64
CA PHE A 92 -16.39 4.45 4.71
C PHE A 92 -16.29 2.92 4.61
N SER A 93 -17.41 2.24 4.35
CA SER A 93 -17.41 0.79 4.11
C SER A 93 -16.57 0.40 2.89
N PHE A 94 -16.52 1.24 1.86
CA PHE A 94 -15.68 1.00 0.68
C PHE A 94 -14.19 1.07 1.03
N ILE A 95 -13.78 2.09 1.79
CA ILE A 95 -12.40 2.25 2.27
C ILE A 95 -11.98 1.04 3.11
N ILE A 96 -12.83 0.62 4.05
CA ILE A 96 -12.56 -0.55 4.91
C ILE A 96 -12.28 -1.79 4.05
N LYS A 97 -13.10 -2.04 3.02
CA LYS A 97 -12.89 -3.16 2.10
C LYS A 97 -11.55 -3.08 1.36
N MET A 98 -11.08 -1.88 1.00
CA MET A 98 -9.76 -1.71 0.40
C MET A 98 -8.63 -2.04 1.39
N TYR A 99 -8.77 -1.63 2.66
CA TYR A 99 -7.79 -1.96 3.70
C TYR A 99 -7.77 -3.46 4.03
N LEU A 100 -8.92 -4.13 4.05
CA LEU A 100 -8.99 -5.59 4.16
C LEU A 100 -8.18 -6.27 3.05
N LEU A 101 -8.31 -5.82 1.79
CA LEU A 101 -7.47 -6.34 0.70
C LEU A 101 -5.99 -6.00 0.91
N THR A 102 -5.68 -4.80 1.39
CA THR A 102 -4.30 -4.36 1.66
C THR A 102 -3.64 -5.27 2.69
N VAL A 103 -4.36 -5.65 3.76
CA VAL A 103 -3.89 -6.63 4.76
C VAL A 103 -3.65 -7.99 4.11
N LYS A 104 -4.57 -8.50 3.28
CA LYS A 104 -4.38 -9.78 2.59
C LYS A 104 -3.15 -9.78 1.67
N ILE A 105 -2.92 -8.70 0.93
CA ILE A 105 -1.70 -8.50 0.13
C ILE A 105 -0.48 -8.54 1.04
N THR A 106 -0.49 -7.76 2.13
CA THR A 106 0.60 -7.65 3.10
C THR A 106 0.94 -9.00 3.75
N GLN A 107 -0.08 -9.76 4.15
CA GLN A 107 0.07 -11.10 4.74
C GLN A 107 0.67 -12.09 3.73
N PHE A 108 0.23 -12.03 2.46
CA PHE A 108 0.80 -12.85 1.39
C PHE A 108 2.29 -12.54 1.23
N LEU A 109 2.68 -11.28 1.12
CA LEU A 109 4.08 -10.85 0.97
C LEU A 109 4.95 -11.33 2.14
N ASN A 110 4.50 -11.09 3.37
CA ASN A 110 5.26 -11.43 4.56
C ASN A 110 5.48 -12.93 4.74
N LYS A 111 4.57 -13.77 4.23
CA LYS A 111 4.63 -15.24 4.40
C LYS A 111 5.26 -15.95 3.20
N ARG A 112 5.23 -15.36 2.00
CA ARG A 112 5.71 -15.96 0.75
C ARG A 112 7.16 -16.43 0.82
N GLY A 113 8.03 -15.66 1.50
CA GLY A 113 9.46 -15.98 1.65
C GLY A 113 9.83 -16.90 2.81
N LEU A 114 8.91 -17.13 3.75
CA LEU A 114 9.20 -17.87 5.00
C LEU A 114 8.91 -19.37 4.87
N ASN A 115 7.95 -19.76 4.03
CA ASN A 115 7.50 -21.14 3.95
C ASN A 115 8.34 -21.96 2.96
N LYS A 116 9.27 -22.76 3.48
CA LYS A 116 10.07 -23.73 2.69
C LYS A 116 9.24 -24.81 1.99
N PHE A 117 7.94 -24.92 2.30
CA PHE A 117 7.08 -26.05 1.90
C PHE A 117 5.87 -25.67 1.04
N GLN A 118 5.63 -24.40 0.73
CA GLN A 118 4.57 -24.06 -0.24
C GLN A 118 5.10 -24.26 -1.65
N ASP A 119 4.42 -25.08 -2.43
CA ASP A 119 4.75 -25.26 -3.82
C ASP A 119 4.46 -23.97 -4.61
N GLN A 120 5.18 -23.81 -5.73
CA GLN A 120 5.08 -22.62 -6.59
C GLN A 120 3.67 -22.42 -7.14
N ILE A 121 2.91 -23.48 -7.38
CA ILE A 121 1.55 -23.40 -7.95
C ILE A 121 0.63 -22.74 -6.93
N THR A 122 0.67 -23.16 -5.66
CA THR A 122 -0.09 -22.53 -4.58
C THR A 122 0.25 -21.05 -4.41
N ILE A 123 1.54 -20.69 -4.46
CA ILE A 123 1.97 -19.28 -4.37
C ILE A 123 1.42 -18.47 -5.55
N ASN A 124 1.50 -19.01 -6.77
CA ASN A 124 0.99 -18.37 -7.98
C ASN A 124 -0.53 -18.19 -7.94
N GLN A 125 -1.28 -19.20 -7.51
CA GLN A 125 -2.74 -19.11 -7.38
C GLN A 125 -3.15 -18.01 -6.39
N LYS A 126 -2.47 -17.93 -5.23
CA LYS A 126 -2.72 -16.85 -4.26
C LYS A 126 -2.44 -15.47 -4.85
N PHE A 127 -1.33 -15.32 -5.57
CA PHE A 127 -0.99 -14.08 -6.26
C PHE A 127 -2.07 -13.69 -7.28
N LEU A 128 -2.48 -14.61 -8.15
CA LEU A 128 -3.51 -14.37 -9.17
C LEU A 128 -4.88 -14.03 -8.56
N ASN A 129 -5.25 -14.66 -7.45
CA ASN A 129 -6.47 -14.33 -6.72
C ASN A 129 -6.44 -12.89 -6.17
N LEU A 130 -5.30 -12.46 -5.60
CA LEU A 130 -5.12 -11.07 -5.16
C LEU A 130 -5.17 -10.08 -6.33
N VAL A 131 -4.61 -10.43 -7.49
CA VAL A 131 -4.71 -9.64 -8.73
C VAL A 131 -6.16 -9.51 -9.18
N SER A 132 -6.94 -10.60 -9.13
CA SER A 132 -8.37 -10.57 -9.48
C SER A 132 -9.14 -9.60 -8.59
N HIS A 133 -8.99 -9.71 -7.26
CA HIS A 133 -9.64 -8.79 -6.33
C HIS A 133 -9.21 -7.32 -6.54
N LEU A 134 -7.95 -7.09 -6.85
CA LEU A 134 -7.44 -5.74 -7.14
C LEU A 134 -8.08 -5.16 -8.42
N ASN A 135 -8.26 -5.99 -9.45
CA ASN A 135 -8.97 -5.60 -10.67
C ASN A 135 -10.46 -5.31 -10.41
N ASP A 136 -11.13 -6.08 -9.55
CA ASP A 136 -12.50 -5.80 -9.13
C ASP A 136 -12.62 -4.43 -8.47
N PHE A 137 -11.67 -4.07 -7.60
CA PHE A 137 -11.62 -2.73 -7.02
C PHE A 137 -11.38 -1.67 -8.08
N LYS A 138 -10.49 -1.90 -9.05
CA LYS A 138 -10.25 -0.96 -10.16
C LYS A 138 -11.54 -0.66 -10.92
N LEU A 139 -12.35 -1.67 -11.22
CA LEU A 139 -13.65 -1.50 -11.88
C LEU A 139 -14.66 -0.72 -11.01
N LYS A 140 -14.76 -1.08 -9.71
CA LYS A 140 -15.63 -0.38 -8.77
C LYS A 140 -15.24 1.08 -8.56
N ILE A 141 -13.94 1.37 -8.52
CA ILE A 141 -13.40 2.73 -8.41
C ILE A 141 -13.72 3.52 -9.68
N ALA A 142 -13.50 2.94 -10.86
CA ALA A 142 -13.82 3.61 -12.12
C ALA A 142 -15.31 4.01 -12.21
N LYS A 143 -16.22 3.17 -11.70
CA LYS A 143 -17.66 3.46 -11.66
C LYS A 143 -18.03 4.52 -10.63
N LYS A 144 -17.44 4.48 -9.43
CA LYS A 144 -17.87 5.30 -8.28
C LYS A 144 -17.07 6.60 -8.09
N TYR A 145 -15.78 6.59 -8.39
CA TYR A 145 -14.83 7.66 -8.10
C TYR A 145 -14.15 8.12 -9.38
N ASN A 146 -14.92 8.80 -10.24
CA ASN A 146 -14.42 9.34 -11.49
C ASN A 146 -13.39 10.45 -11.21
N SER A 147 -12.21 10.37 -11.84
CA SER A 147 -11.12 11.34 -11.67
C SER A 147 -11.50 12.78 -12.03
N SER A 148 -12.53 12.98 -12.86
CA SER A 148 -13.09 14.33 -13.13
C SER A 148 -13.61 15.04 -11.87
N ALA A 149 -14.00 14.29 -10.82
CA ALA A 149 -14.39 14.87 -9.53
C ALA A 149 -13.26 15.69 -8.89
N LEU A 150 -12.00 15.33 -9.16
CA LEU A 150 -10.83 16.09 -8.69
C LEU A 150 -10.84 17.50 -9.30
N TYR A 151 -10.95 17.61 -10.62
CA TYR A 151 -10.93 18.88 -11.33
C TYR A 151 -12.15 19.76 -11.04
N LYS A 152 -13.34 19.15 -10.94
CA LYS A 152 -14.57 19.86 -10.55
C LYS A 152 -14.47 20.51 -9.17
N SER A 153 -13.61 20.00 -8.29
CA SER A 153 -13.44 20.55 -6.94
C SER A 153 -12.50 21.77 -6.86
N ILE A 154 -11.71 22.05 -7.90
CA ILE A 154 -10.69 23.14 -7.88
C ILE A 154 -11.31 24.51 -7.57
N PRO A 155 -12.43 24.94 -8.20
CA PRO A 155 -13.02 26.24 -7.90
C PRO A 155 -13.42 26.37 -6.43
N HIS A 156 -13.94 25.29 -5.83
CA HIS A 156 -14.37 25.29 -4.43
C HIS A 156 -13.20 25.51 -3.46
N TYR A 157 -12.01 24.97 -3.75
CA TYR A 157 -10.82 25.25 -2.96
C TYR A 157 -10.39 26.73 -2.97
N ARG A 158 -10.86 27.53 -3.93
CA ARG A 158 -10.57 28.97 -4.03
C ARG A 158 -11.67 29.83 -3.41
N THR A 159 -12.93 29.41 -3.53
CA THR A 159 -14.09 30.25 -3.18
C THR A 159 -14.74 29.90 -1.85
N ALA A 160 -14.65 28.64 -1.41
CA ALA A 160 -15.30 28.17 -0.19
C ALA A 160 -14.31 28.01 0.98
N ASN A 161 -14.84 28.10 2.20
CA ASN A 161 -14.11 27.94 3.46
C ASN A 161 -14.93 27.08 4.45
N GLY A 162 -14.33 26.75 5.59
CA GLY A 162 -15.04 26.08 6.70
C GLY A 162 -15.74 24.80 6.27
N PHE A 163 -16.95 24.61 6.79
CA PHE A 163 -17.78 23.43 6.52
C PHE A 163 -18.25 23.37 5.05
N GLU A 164 -18.62 24.51 4.46
CA GLU A 164 -19.06 24.59 3.06
C GLU A 164 -18.02 23.99 2.10
N LEU A 165 -16.74 24.31 2.32
CA LEU A 165 -15.64 23.73 1.55
C LEU A 165 -15.62 22.21 1.71
N VAL A 166 -15.62 21.71 2.94
CA VAL A 166 -15.54 20.27 3.24
C VAL A 166 -16.66 19.53 2.54
N ASN A 167 -17.89 20.04 2.62
CA ASN A 167 -19.05 19.45 1.97
C ASN A 167 -18.91 19.43 0.43
N LYS A 168 -18.47 20.54 -0.17
CA LYS A 168 -18.31 20.66 -1.64
C LYS A 168 -17.18 19.80 -2.21
N VAL A 169 -16.14 19.51 -1.43
CA VAL A 169 -14.96 18.76 -1.91
C VAL A 169 -14.86 17.34 -1.36
N GLU A 170 -15.85 16.87 -0.58
CA GLU A 170 -15.83 15.56 0.05
C GLU A 170 -15.57 14.42 -0.96
N LEU A 171 -16.32 14.43 -2.08
CA LEU A 171 -16.15 13.41 -3.11
C LEU A 171 -14.74 13.44 -3.73
N SER A 172 -14.14 14.61 -3.91
CA SER A 172 -12.78 14.71 -4.47
C SER A 172 -11.72 14.25 -3.49
N ILE A 173 -11.90 14.50 -2.19
CA ILE A 173 -11.05 13.95 -1.12
C ILE A 173 -11.10 12.42 -1.15
N PHE A 174 -12.29 11.83 -1.18
CA PHE A 174 -12.44 10.38 -1.26
C PHE A 174 -11.86 9.81 -2.55
N THR A 175 -12.14 10.45 -3.69
CA THR A 175 -11.60 10.05 -4.99
C THR A 175 -10.08 10.05 -5.00
N TYR A 176 -9.45 11.11 -4.48
CA TYR A 176 -8.00 11.18 -4.35
C TYR A 176 -7.48 10.03 -3.46
N PHE A 177 -8.09 9.83 -2.30
CA PHE A 177 -7.66 8.80 -1.35
C PHE A 177 -7.71 7.39 -1.94
N VAL A 178 -8.83 7.00 -2.56
CA VAL A 178 -8.99 5.65 -3.13
C VAL A 178 -8.07 5.41 -4.32
N LEU A 179 -7.82 6.43 -5.16
CA LEU A 179 -6.89 6.32 -6.28
C LEU A 179 -5.45 6.16 -5.80
N GLN A 180 -5.05 6.89 -4.75
CA GLN A 180 -3.74 6.75 -4.14
C GLN A 180 -3.58 5.34 -3.53
N LEU A 181 -4.54 4.89 -2.72
CA LEU A 181 -4.52 3.56 -2.10
C LEU A 181 -4.50 2.43 -3.13
N LEU A 182 -5.30 2.52 -4.21
CA LEU A 182 -5.30 1.54 -5.29
C LEU A 182 -3.92 1.39 -5.92
N ASN A 183 -3.28 2.50 -6.29
CA ASN A 183 -1.96 2.46 -6.91
C ASN A 183 -0.90 1.94 -5.92
N THR A 184 -1.01 2.25 -4.63
CA THR A 184 -0.15 1.67 -3.60
C THR A 184 -0.33 0.16 -3.48
N MET A 185 -1.56 -0.35 -3.46
CA MET A 185 -1.82 -1.80 -3.45
C MET A 185 -1.22 -2.49 -4.69
N CYS A 186 -1.35 -1.87 -5.87
CA CYS A 186 -0.71 -2.35 -7.09
C CYS A 186 0.80 -2.46 -6.93
N ILE A 187 1.46 -1.38 -6.48
CA ILE A 187 2.92 -1.37 -6.30
C ILE A 187 3.34 -2.47 -5.31
N ILE A 188 2.72 -2.54 -4.14
CA ILE A 188 3.08 -3.53 -3.12
C ILE A 188 2.92 -4.96 -3.67
N LEU A 189 1.78 -5.27 -4.30
CA LEU A 189 1.53 -6.62 -4.82
C LEU A 189 2.54 -7.02 -5.90
N TYR A 190 2.76 -6.16 -6.90
CA TYR A 190 3.66 -6.48 -8.02
C TYR A 190 5.14 -6.40 -7.65
N GLN A 191 5.54 -5.60 -6.65
CA GLN A 191 6.92 -5.64 -6.12
C GLN A 191 7.30 -7.02 -5.58
N SER A 192 6.32 -7.80 -5.08
CA SER A 192 6.58 -9.18 -4.65
C SER A 192 7.06 -10.10 -5.77
N GLU A 193 6.78 -9.74 -7.03
CA GLU A 193 7.25 -10.47 -8.21
C GLU A 193 8.66 -10.06 -8.67
N LEU A 194 9.24 -9.03 -8.04
CA LEU A 194 10.59 -8.54 -8.33
C LEU A 194 11.64 -9.17 -7.39
N VAL A 195 11.18 -9.76 -6.28
CA VAL A 195 12.03 -10.44 -5.30
C VAL A 195 12.34 -11.84 -5.80
N ARG A 196 13.61 -12.11 -6.12
CA ARG A 196 14.09 -13.47 -6.37
C ARG A 196 14.44 -14.16 -5.06
N HIS A 197 14.06 -15.42 -4.92
CA HIS A 197 14.33 -16.22 -3.72
C HIS A 197 14.56 -17.69 -4.09
N ARG A 198 15.39 -18.41 -3.33
CA ARG A 198 15.64 -19.85 -3.60
C ARG A 198 14.40 -20.74 -3.41
N SER A 199 13.43 -20.29 -2.61
CA SER A 199 12.18 -21.03 -2.40
C SER A 199 11.17 -20.90 -3.55
N PHE A 200 11.29 -19.86 -4.38
CA PHE A 200 10.38 -19.63 -5.51
C PHE A 200 11.11 -18.85 -6.61
N ILE A 201 11.14 -19.41 -7.81
CA ILE A 201 11.71 -18.71 -8.97
C ILE A 201 10.56 -18.06 -9.74
N ILE A 202 10.78 -16.81 -10.12
CA ILE A 202 9.85 -16.03 -10.94
C ILE A 202 10.46 -15.93 -12.33
N SER A 203 9.65 -16.19 -13.34
CA SER A 203 10.14 -16.14 -14.73
C SER A 203 10.52 -14.70 -15.11
N PRO A 204 11.47 -14.52 -16.03
CA PRO A 204 11.88 -13.19 -16.46
C PRO A 204 10.72 -12.36 -17.05
N GLU A 205 9.77 -12.99 -17.76
CA GLU A 205 8.59 -12.33 -18.33
C GLU A 205 7.67 -11.78 -17.24
N ARG A 206 7.48 -12.52 -16.14
CA ARG A 206 6.70 -12.06 -14.98
C ARG A 206 7.38 -10.89 -14.29
N ILE A 207 8.71 -10.93 -14.16
CA ILE A 207 9.49 -9.83 -13.61
C ILE A 207 9.33 -8.57 -14.48
N LYS A 208 9.44 -8.67 -15.81
CA LYS A 208 9.20 -7.53 -16.73
C LYS A 208 7.77 -6.99 -16.60
N SER A 209 6.78 -7.88 -16.58
CA SER A 209 5.37 -7.50 -16.40
C SER A 209 5.15 -6.76 -15.07
N ALA A 210 5.74 -7.26 -13.99
CA ALA A 210 5.66 -6.66 -12.67
C ALA A 210 6.35 -5.29 -12.60
N LYS A 211 7.52 -5.11 -13.23
CA LYS A 211 8.20 -3.81 -13.35
C LYS A 211 7.30 -2.79 -14.06
N ASN A 212 6.72 -3.17 -15.20
CA ASN A 212 5.79 -2.32 -15.94
C ASN A 212 4.54 -1.96 -15.13
N LYS A 213 3.98 -2.92 -14.38
CA LYS A 213 2.82 -2.66 -13.51
C LYS A 213 3.15 -1.73 -12.34
N CYS A 214 4.31 -1.90 -11.73
CA CYS A 214 4.79 -0.98 -10.69
C CYS A 214 5.01 0.42 -11.25
N LEU A 215 5.61 0.53 -12.43
CA LEU A 215 5.83 1.80 -13.11
C LEU A 215 4.50 2.49 -13.45
N GLU A 216 3.56 1.79 -14.10
CA GLU A 216 2.22 2.32 -14.43
C GLU A 216 1.52 2.87 -13.18
N ALA A 217 1.56 2.13 -12.07
CA ALA A 217 0.95 2.53 -10.82
C ALA A 217 1.67 3.73 -10.16
N ALA A 218 3.00 3.76 -10.18
CA ALA A 218 3.79 4.88 -9.66
C ALA A 218 3.54 6.17 -10.45
N LEU A 219 3.45 6.09 -11.78
CA LEU A 219 3.12 7.21 -12.64
C LEU A 219 1.72 7.78 -12.36
N LYS A 220 0.73 6.90 -12.14
CA LYS A 220 -0.63 7.32 -11.76
C LYS A 220 -0.66 7.94 -10.36
N PHE A 221 0.06 7.35 -9.40
CA PHE A 221 0.21 7.90 -8.07
C PHE A 221 0.77 9.33 -8.12
N ASP A 222 1.89 9.50 -8.84
CA ASP A 222 2.57 10.79 -9.06
C ASP A 222 1.66 11.80 -9.74
N TYR A 223 0.94 11.40 -10.79
CA TYR A 223 -0.02 12.28 -11.48
C TYR A 223 -1.07 12.88 -10.53
N TYR A 224 -1.74 12.05 -9.74
CA TYR A 224 -2.74 12.55 -8.78
C TYR A 224 -2.09 13.33 -7.63
N PHE A 225 -0.88 12.95 -7.23
CA PHE A 225 -0.12 13.66 -6.21
C PHE A 225 0.24 15.07 -6.67
N THR A 226 0.82 15.21 -7.86
CA THR A 226 1.16 16.49 -8.50
C THR A 226 -0.10 17.36 -8.67
N TRP A 227 -1.22 16.78 -9.12
CA TRP A 227 -2.50 17.49 -9.15
C TRP A 227 -2.84 18.10 -7.78
N LYS A 228 -2.79 17.30 -6.70
CA LYS A 228 -3.12 17.81 -5.35
C LYS A 228 -2.15 18.92 -4.94
N TYR A 229 -0.87 18.73 -5.24
CA TYR A 229 0.19 19.66 -4.85
C TYR A 229 0.05 21.02 -5.54
N GLU A 230 -0.21 21.01 -6.84
CA GLU A 230 -0.32 22.23 -7.65
C GLU A 230 -1.66 22.94 -7.47
N GLN A 231 -2.76 22.20 -7.29
CA GLN A 231 -4.10 22.77 -7.31
C GLN A 231 -4.64 23.13 -5.93
N ILE A 232 -4.11 22.55 -4.85
CA ILE A 232 -4.59 22.78 -3.48
C ILE A 232 -3.52 23.51 -2.67
N SER A 233 -3.90 24.64 -2.05
CA SER A 233 -2.97 25.43 -1.23
C SER A 233 -2.36 24.62 -0.09
N LYS A 234 -1.07 24.85 0.21
CA LYS A 234 -0.33 24.12 1.26
C LYS A 234 -1.04 24.13 2.63
N LYS A 235 -1.76 25.20 2.96
CA LYS A 235 -2.55 25.33 4.20
C LYS A 235 -3.72 24.34 4.29
N ARG A 236 -4.25 23.87 3.15
CA ARG A 236 -5.42 22.99 3.05
C ARG A 236 -5.07 21.54 2.71
N GLN A 237 -3.78 21.25 2.49
CA GLN A 237 -3.35 19.90 2.12
C GLN A 237 -3.39 18.95 3.33
N THR A 238 -4.13 17.85 3.18
CA THR A 238 -4.12 16.75 4.16
C THR A 238 -2.99 15.76 3.87
N PHE A 239 -2.40 15.20 4.94
CA PHE A 239 -1.27 14.27 4.85
C PHE A 239 -1.65 12.80 5.05
N ILE A 240 -2.93 12.44 4.93
CA ILE A 240 -3.39 11.06 5.21
C ILE A 240 -2.73 10.00 4.32
N CYS A 241 -2.37 10.35 3.08
CA CYS A 241 -1.66 9.47 2.14
C CYS A 241 -0.12 9.63 2.21
N ALA A 242 0.42 10.30 3.24
CA ALA A 242 1.86 10.54 3.39
C ALA A 242 2.69 9.25 3.37
N PRO A 243 2.37 8.21 4.17
CA PRO A 243 3.21 7.01 4.24
C PRO A 243 3.32 6.29 2.90
N TRP A 244 2.30 6.37 2.05
CA TRP A 244 2.26 5.65 0.78
C TRP A 244 3.19 6.21 -0.30
N LYS A 245 3.62 7.47 -0.15
CA LYS A 245 4.64 8.08 -1.02
C LYS A 245 5.93 7.28 -1.00
N PHE A 246 6.19 6.57 0.10
CA PHE A 246 7.30 5.66 0.24
C PHE A 246 7.38 4.65 -0.91
N PHE A 247 6.27 3.95 -1.21
CA PHE A 247 6.21 2.93 -2.25
C PHE A 247 6.42 3.48 -3.66
N CYS A 248 5.87 4.67 -3.93
CA CYS A 248 6.07 5.36 -5.21
C CYS A 248 7.54 5.78 -5.39
N ASN A 249 8.17 6.33 -4.35
CA ASN A 249 9.57 6.76 -4.41
C ASN A 249 10.54 5.60 -4.67
N ILE A 250 10.26 4.41 -4.13
CA ILE A 250 11.07 3.21 -4.40
C ILE A 250 11.12 2.91 -5.91
N ILE A 251 10.00 3.06 -6.61
CA ILE A 251 9.98 2.86 -8.07
C ILE A 251 10.83 3.92 -8.77
N PHE A 252 10.69 5.19 -8.40
CA PHE A 252 11.48 6.27 -9.02
C PHE A 252 12.97 6.22 -8.69
N ILE A 253 13.38 5.73 -7.52
CA ILE A 253 14.79 5.44 -7.22
C ILE A 253 15.34 4.45 -8.24
N ASN A 254 14.61 3.37 -8.55
CA ASN A 254 15.08 2.39 -9.53
C ASN A 254 15.21 2.99 -10.93
N LEU A 255 14.25 3.80 -11.36
CA LEU A 255 14.30 4.46 -12.67
C LEU A 255 15.45 5.46 -12.78
N HIS A 256 15.82 6.15 -11.70
CA HIS A 256 16.96 7.07 -11.68
C HIS A 256 18.25 6.41 -12.18
N PHE A 257 18.49 5.14 -11.88
CA PHE A 257 19.68 4.43 -12.36
C PHE A 257 19.51 3.82 -13.76
N THR A 258 18.45 4.16 -14.48
CA THR A 258 18.18 3.77 -15.88
C THR A 258 18.19 4.98 -16.84
N GLU A 259 18.73 6.11 -16.37
CA GLU A 259 18.67 7.48 -16.91
C GLU A 259 19.05 7.72 -18.38
N LYS A 260 19.75 6.78 -19.03
CA LYS A 260 20.07 6.91 -20.46
C LYS A 260 18.90 6.55 -21.37
N ASP A 261 17.78 6.10 -20.81
CA ASP A 261 16.53 5.85 -21.53
C ASP A 261 15.82 7.16 -21.90
N PRO A 262 15.47 7.40 -23.18
CA PRO A 262 14.66 8.55 -23.59
C PRO A 262 13.32 8.66 -22.86
N LEU A 263 12.75 7.54 -22.39
CA LEU A 263 11.55 7.55 -21.54
C LEU A 263 11.83 8.08 -20.12
N VAL A 264 13.07 7.99 -19.64
CA VAL A 264 13.52 8.32 -18.26
C VAL A 264 14.10 9.73 -18.12
N LEU A 265 14.56 10.38 -19.21
CA LEU A 265 15.03 11.77 -19.19
C LEU A 265 13.97 12.80 -18.69
N LYS A 266 12.68 12.43 -18.69
CA LYS A 266 11.60 13.22 -18.09
C LYS A 266 11.34 12.87 -16.61
N GLU A 267 11.88 11.76 -16.11
CA GLU A 267 11.50 11.07 -14.86
C GLU A 267 12.49 11.26 -13.70
N THR A 268 13.76 11.57 -13.96
CA THR A 268 14.70 12.08 -12.94
C THR A 268 14.16 13.31 -12.23
N SER A 269 13.40 14.13 -12.94
CA SER A 269 12.69 15.26 -12.35
C SER A 269 11.67 14.84 -11.28
N ARG A 270 11.10 13.64 -11.35
CA ARG A 270 10.03 13.20 -10.43
C ARG A 270 10.55 12.78 -9.06
N TYR A 271 11.63 12.01 -8.99
CA TYR A 271 12.27 11.67 -7.72
C TYR A 271 12.66 12.94 -6.96
N ASN A 272 13.33 13.88 -7.65
CA ASN A 272 13.75 15.15 -7.05
C ASN A 272 12.55 15.99 -6.60
N LYS A 273 11.52 16.15 -7.44
CA LYS A 273 10.28 16.87 -7.07
C LYS A 273 9.58 16.27 -5.85
N LEU A 274 9.53 14.94 -5.75
CA LEU A 274 8.96 14.28 -4.59
C LEU A 274 9.81 14.54 -3.35
N CYS A 275 11.13 14.42 -3.43
CA CYS A 275 12.05 14.75 -2.33
C CYS A 275 11.90 16.21 -1.85
N GLU A 276 11.89 17.17 -2.78
CA GLU A 276 11.64 18.59 -2.52
C GLU A 276 10.30 18.80 -1.81
N TYR A 277 9.25 18.13 -2.29
CA TYR A 277 7.95 18.17 -1.62
C TYR A 277 8.06 17.65 -0.18
N MET A 278 8.64 16.46 0.02
CA MET A 278 8.73 15.84 1.34
C MET A 278 9.46 16.75 2.31
N LEU A 279 10.56 17.38 1.88
CA LEU A 279 11.28 18.39 2.64
C LEU A 279 10.39 19.61 2.96
N SER A 280 9.71 20.17 1.96
CA SER A 280 8.88 21.37 2.13
C SER A 280 7.71 21.19 3.11
N VAL A 281 7.26 19.95 3.35
CA VAL A 281 6.20 19.65 4.31
C VAL A 281 6.73 19.03 5.61
N SER A 282 8.01 18.68 5.66
CA SER A 282 8.63 17.98 6.79
C SER A 282 8.63 18.81 8.08
N GLU A 283 8.73 20.14 7.96
CA GLU A 283 8.66 21.07 9.10
C GLU A 283 7.35 20.96 9.87
N LYS A 284 6.25 20.65 9.18
CA LYS A 284 4.91 20.54 9.75
C LYS A 284 4.47 19.08 9.96
N ASN A 285 5.29 18.13 9.52
CA ASN A 285 4.93 16.72 9.55
C ASN A 285 6.17 15.84 9.76
N GLN A 286 6.37 15.43 11.01
CA GLN A 286 7.50 14.58 11.41
C GLN A 286 7.52 13.23 10.69
N SER A 287 6.35 12.67 10.32
CA SER A 287 6.29 11.43 9.55
C SER A 287 6.87 11.63 8.14
N MET A 288 6.62 12.77 7.51
CA MET A 288 7.21 13.10 6.21
C MET A 288 8.73 13.28 6.30
N LYS A 289 9.22 13.88 7.39
CA LYS A 289 10.66 13.97 7.67
C LYS A 289 11.29 12.57 7.76
N TYR A 290 10.66 11.66 8.49
CA TYR A 290 11.11 10.28 8.62
C TYR A 290 11.10 9.53 7.28
N VAL A 291 10.00 9.63 6.51
CA VAL A 291 9.91 9.01 5.17
C VAL A 291 11.02 9.53 4.26
N TYR A 292 11.28 10.84 4.25
CA TYR A 292 12.37 11.44 3.48
C TYR A 292 13.73 10.82 3.82
N PHE A 293 14.07 10.70 5.11
CA PHE A 293 15.35 10.11 5.53
C PHE A 293 15.51 8.65 5.06
N ILE A 294 14.45 7.84 5.16
CA ILE A 294 14.51 6.45 4.69
C ILE A 294 14.68 6.40 3.17
N ILE A 295 14.00 7.27 2.42
CA ILE A 295 14.15 7.37 0.96
C ILE A 295 15.59 7.74 0.57
N GLN A 296 16.22 8.70 1.25
CA GLN A 296 17.62 9.05 1.01
C GLN A 296 18.58 7.88 1.31
N LYS A 297 18.33 7.15 2.41
CA LYS A 297 19.11 5.95 2.73
C LYS A 297 18.98 4.89 1.63
N LEU A 298 17.77 4.63 1.16
CA LEU A 298 17.49 3.67 0.08
C LEU A 298 18.13 4.08 -1.25
N TYR A 299 18.10 5.37 -1.58
CA TYR A 299 18.80 5.91 -2.75
C TYR A 299 20.30 5.63 -2.68
N ASN A 300 20.94 5.90 -1.54
CA ASN A 300 22.37 5.65 -1.36
C ASN A 300 22.73 4.16 -1.45
N ILE A 301 21.91 3.28 -0.86
CA ILE A 301 22.08 1.82 -0.99
C ILE A 301 22.04 1.41 -2.46
N LYS A 302 21.04 1.89 -3.22
CA LYS A 302 20.93 1.61 -4.66
C LYS A 302 22.11 2.16 -5.45
N LYS A 303 22.57 3.37 -5.13
CA LYS A 303 23.72 4.01 -5.78
C LYS A 303 25.00 3.19 -5.62
N ILE A 304 25.29 2.73 -4.40
CA ILE A 304 26.47 1.90 -4.12
C ILE A 304 26.39 0.60 -4.91
N ALA A 305 25.27 -0.12 -4.82
CA ALA A 305 25.10 -1.37 -5.56
C ALA A 305 25.20 -1.22 -7.08
N TYR A 306 24.64 -0.13 -7.63
CA TYR A 306 24.77 0.20 -9.04
C TYR A 306 26.24 0.37 -9.46
N LEU A 307 27.02 1.14 -8.69
CA LEU A 307 28.45 1.35 -8.96
C LEU A 307 29.24 0.04 -8.90
N ASP A 308 28.96 -0.81 -7.90
CA ASP A 308 29.61 -2.11 -7.76
C ASP A 308 29.31 -3.03 -8.95
N ASN A 309 28.07 -3.01 -9.44
CA ASN A 309 27.63 -3.85 -10.55
C ASN A 309 28.21 -3.42 -11.91
N LEU A 310 28.63 -2.17 -12.09
CA LEU A 310 29.28 -1.71 -13.34
C LEU A 310 30.53 -2.53 -13.71
N SER A 311 31.23 -3.07 -12.70
CA SER A 311 32.39 -3.95 -12.90
C SER A 311 32.03 -5.34 -13.42
N LYS A 312 30.76 -5.77 -13.28
CA LYS A 312 30.28 -7.15 -13.52
C LYS A 312 29.60 -7.29 -14.90
N LYS A 313 30.28 -6.86 -15.97
CA LYS A 313 29.71 -6.78 -17.34
C LYS A 313 29.06 -8.07 -17.85
N ASN A 314 29.66 -9.23 -17.57
CA ASN A 314 29.13 -10.54 -18.00
C ASN A 314 27.79 -10.91 -17.34
N TYR A 315 27.54 -10.41 -16.14
CA TYR A 315 26.28 -10.60 -15.44
C TYR A 315 25.26 -9.55 -15.88
N LEU A 316 25.68 -8.29 -16.07
CA LEU A 316 24.81 -7.25 -16.61
C LEU A 316 24.21 -7.62 -17.99
N SER A 317 24.97 -8.27 -18.87
CA SER A 317 24.44 -8.70 -20.18
C SER A 317 23.32 -9.75 -20.06
N GLN A 318 23.36 -10.59 -19.03
CA GLN A 318 22.31 -11.58 -18.75
C GLN A 318 21.05 -10.94 -18.14
N MET A 319 21.18 -9.75 -17.53
CA MET A 319 20.03 -9.03 -16.99
C MET A 319 19.04 -8.57 -18.06
N ASN A 320 19.42 -8.51 -19.34
CA ASN A 320 18.52 -8.25 -20.47
C ASN A 320 17.26 -9.15 -20.46
N ALA A 321 17.38 -10.38 -19.97
CA ALA A 321 16.26 -11.29 -19.81
C ALA A 321 15.20 -10.76 -18.82
N TYR A 322 15.56 -9.88 -17.88
CA TYR A 322 14.72 -9.32 -16.81
C TYR A 322 14.43 -7.81 -16.98
N SER A 323 15.00 -7.18 -18.00
CA SER A 323 14.94 -5.73 -18.23
C SER A 323 13.68 -5.30 -18.99
N ILE A 324 13.10 -4.15 -18.61
CA ILE A 324 12.04 -3.48 -19.40
C ILE A 324 12.59 -2.52 -20.46
N SER A 325 13.88 -2.18 -20.39
CA SER A 325 14.58 -1.41 -21.42
C SER A 325 16.07 -1.76 -21.46
N LYS A 326 16.79 -1.29 -22.50
CA LYS A 326 18.24 -1.54 -22.65
C LYS A 326 19.10 -0.92 -21.53
N TYR A 327 18.53 -0.04 -20.70
CA TYR A 327 19.21 0.62 -19.59
C TYR A 327 18.80 0.06 -18.22
N ASP A 328 17.76 -0.77 -18.16
CA ASP A 328 17.27 -1.43 -16.96
C ASP A 328 18.02 -2.73 -16.66
N LEU A 329 19.34 -2.64 -16.50
CA LEU A 329 20.22 -3.81 -16.34
C LEU A 329 20.52 -4.15 -14.88
N ASP A 330 20.17 -3.28 -13.94
CA ASP A 330 20.49 -3.46 -12.53
C ASP A 330 19.28 -4.05 -11.75
N PRO A 331 19.47 -4.99 -10.81
CA PRO A 331 18.36 -5.52 -10.02
C PRO A 331 17.59 -4.42 -9.28
N TRP A 332 16.26 -4.44 -9.32
CA TRP A 332 15.46 -3.40 -8.64
C TRP A 332 15.56 -3.52 -7.12
N LEU A 333 15.77 -2.39 -6.46
CA LEU A 333 15.61 -2.21 -5.03
C LEU A 333 14.13 -2.33 -4.67
N VAL A 334 13.77 -3.43 -4.01
CA VAL A 334 12.42 -3.70 -3.52
C VAL A 334 12.46 -4.37 -2.15
N PRO A 335 11.43 -4.19 -1.32
CA PRO A 335 11.37 -4.91 -0.05
C PRO A 335 11.08 -6.40 -0.29
N ARG A 336 11.75 -7.29 0.47
CA ARG A 336 11.46 -8.73 0.48
C ARG A 336 10.10 -9.06 1.09
N CYS A 337 9.64 -8.23 2.01
CA CYS A 337 8.36 -8.29 2.69
C CYS A 337 7.46 -7.14 2.22
N SER A 338 6.45 -6.76 3.00
CA SER A 338 5.57 -5.63 2.66
C SER A 338 6.24 -4.25 2.68
N SER A 339 7.37 -4.08 3.38
CA SER A 339 8.10 -2.81 3.50
C SER A 339 9.54 -3.03 3.93
N PHE A 340 10.44 -2.08 3.65
CA PHE A 340 11.82 -2.08 4.16
C PHE A 340 11.90 -1.86 5.68
N LEU A 341 10.84 -1.31 6.27
CA LEU A 341 10.76 -1.04 7.71
C LEU A 341 10.22 -2.22 8.51
N LYS A 342 9.98 -3.37 7.84
CA LYS A 342 9.31 -4.52 8.46
C LYS A 342 10.08 -4.94 9.71
N PHE A 343 11.34 -5.33 9.59
CA PHE A 343 12.17 -5.68 10.75
C PHE A 343 13.03 -4.49 11.18
N ARG A 344 12.66 -3.84 12.30
CA ARG A 344 13.36 -2.65 12.83
C ARG A 344 14.83 -2.90 13.18
N CYS A 345 15.14 -4.07 13.73
CA CYS A 345 16.50 -4.43 14.13
C CYS A 345 17.41 -4.81 12.96
N CYS A 346 16.85 -5.05 11.76
CA CYS A 346 17.57 -5.62 10.63
C CYS A 346 17.07 -5.03 9.30
N PHE A 347 17.29 -3.74 9.09
CA PHE A 347 16.86 -3.03 7.88
C PHE A 347 17.33 -3.75 6.60
N ASP A 348 18.59 -4.17 6.57
CA ASP A 348 19.20 -4.76 5.37
C ASP A 348 18.64 -6.14 5.03
N VAL A 349 18.14 -6.88 6.03
CA VAL A 349 17.47 -8.18 5.82
C VAL A 349 16.17 -8.02 5.03
N ASN A 350 15.57 -6.82 5.02
CA ASN A 350 14.38 -6.52 4.23
C ASN A 350 14.70 -6.17 2.77
N LEU A 351 15.97 -5.97 2.40
CA LEU A 351 16.36 -5.63 1.04
C LEU A 351 16.33 -6.88 0.14
N SER A 352 15.85 -6.75 -1.10
CA SER A 352 16.16 -7.71 -2.16
C SER A 352 17.66 -7.72 -2.45
N THR A 353 18.17 -8.81 -3.03
CA THR A 353 19.54 -8.77 -3.55
C THR A 353 19.66 -7.70 -4.63
N LEU A 354 20.68 -6.86 -4.49
CA LEU A 354 21.08 -5.86 -5.47
C LEU A 354 22.34 -6.27 -6.22
N ASP A 355 23.00 -7.35 -5.80
CA ASP A 355 24.16 -7.88 -6.49
C ASP A 355 23.70 -8.60 -7.76
N VAL A 356 24.17 -8.15 -8.92
CA VAL A 356 23.73 -8.70 -10.20
C VAL A 356 24.13 -10.17 -10.39
N GLN A 357 25.28 -10.56 -9.87
CA GLN A 357 25.79 -11.93 -9.95
C GLN A 357 24.95 -12.85 -9.04
N GLU A 358 24.69 -12.44 -7.80
CA GLU A 358 23.80 -13.18 -6.90
C GLU A 358 22.40 -13.29 -7.51
N TYR A 359 21.84 -12.18 -8.00
CA TYR A 359 20.51 -12.15 -8.59
C TYR A 359 20.36 -13.20 -9.68
N ILE A 360 21.28 -13.25 -10.64
CA ILE A 360 21.27 -14.21 -11.76
C ILE A 360 21.42 -15.65 -11.27
N ASN A 361 22.38 -15.88 -10.36
CA ASN A 361 22.77 -17.22 -9.92
C ASN A 361 21.80 -17.86 -8.91
N ILE A 362 20.72 -17.17 -8.50
CA ILE A 362 19.68 -17.77 -7.65
C ILE A 362 19.03 -18.97 -8.37
N LYS A 363 19.31 -20.16 -7.86
CA LYS A 363 18.67 -21.44 -8.21
C LYS A 363 17.67 -21.85 -7.14
N SER A 364 16.73 -22.72 -7.51
CA SER A 364 15.68 -23.20 -6.60
C SER A 364 16.22 -24.32 -5.71
N PHE A 365 15.68 -24.48 -4.51
CA PHE A 365 16.02 -25.66 -3.68
C PHE A 365 15.69 -27.00 -4.38
N LYS A 366 14.70 -27.01 -5.28
CA LYS A 366 14.34 -28.19 -6.08
C LYS A 366 15.38 -28.53 -7.16
N SER A 367 16.11 -27.54 -7.67
CA SER A 367 17.20 -27.77 -8.64
C SER A 367 18.51 -28.20 -7.98
N ASP A 368 18.65 -28.04 -6.67
CA ASP A 368 19.82 -28.52 -5.92
C ASP A 368 19.64 -29.98 -5.46
N THR A 369 18.40 -30.43 -5.27
CA THR A 369 18.07 -31.81 -4.84
C THR A 369 18.25 -32.86 -5.94
N SER A 370 18.25 -32.47 -7.22
CA SER A 370 18.67 -33.36 -8.32
C SER A 370 20.18 -33.66 -8.33
N ASN A 371 21.00 -32.86 -7.61
CA ASN A 371 22.45 -33.09 -7.47
C ASN A 371 22.86 -33.67 -6.11
N HIS A 372 21.96 -33.67 -5.11
CA HIS A 372 22.29 -34.08 -3.73
C HIS A 372 21.75 -35.47 -3.31
N LEU A 373 20.94 -36.14 -4.14
CA LEU A 373 20.53 -37.53 -3.88
C LEU A 373 21.68 -38.56 -3.94
N ALA A 374 22.91 -38.14 -4.29
CA ALA A 374 24.09 -39.01 -4.25
C ALA A 374 24.89 -38.94 -2.94
N ARG A 375 24.64 -37.98 -2.04
CA ARG A 375 25.44 -37.81 -0.81
C ARG A 375 24.64 -37.11 0.28
N TYR A 376 23.97 -37.85 1.16
CA TYR A 376 23.85 -37.50 2.59
C TYR A 376 23.13 -38.64 3.34
N GLN A 377 23.88 -39.40 4.14
CA GLN A 377 23.32 -40.15 5.27
C GLN A 377 23.08 -39.15 6.43
N PRO A 378 21.98 -39.25 7.19
CA PRO A 378 21.68 -38.30 8.27
C PRO A 378 22.60 -38.56 9.48
N ARG A 379 23.24 -37.50 10.01
CA ARG A 379 23.83 -37.54 11.36
C ARG A 379 22.74 -37.25 12.39
N ASN A 380 22.57 -38.19 13.33
CA ASN A 380 21.74 -38.03 14.52
C ASN A 380 22.30 -36.91 15.41
N TYR A 381 21.52 -35.86 15.62
CA TYR A 381 21.73 -34.91 16.71
C TYR A 381 20.89 -35.35 17.92
N LYS A 382 21.48 -36.22 18.73
CA LYS A 382 21.27 -36.16 20.18
C LYS A 382 22.48 -35.43 20.76
N ASP A 383 22.24 -34.75 21.87
CA ASP A 383 23.21 -34.01 22.68
C ASP A 383 23.33 -32.53 22.31
N ILE A 384 22.66 -31.70 23.12
CA ILE A 384 23.25 -30.66 23.99
C ILE A 384 22.13 -29.68 24.35
N ILE A 385 21.74 -29.67 25.63
CA ILE A 385 21.53 -28.52 26.54
C ILE A 385 21.01 -29.13 27.87
N PRO A 386 21.76 -29.06 28.98
CA PRO A 386 21.18 -29.15 30.31
C PRO A 386 20.59 -27.79 30.69
N LEU A 387 19.37 -27.82 31.21
CA LEU A 387 18.70 -26.70 31.87
C LEU A 387 19.45 -26.31 33.15
N ASN A 388 19.70 -25.02 33.31
CA ASN A 388 19.59 -24.30 34.58
C ASN A 388 19.03 -22.91 34.31
#